data_AF-A0A3S4MNH0-F1
#
_entry.id   AF-A0A3S4MNH0-F1
#
_cell.length_a   1.000
_cell.length_b   1.000
_cell.length_c   1.000
_cell.angle_alpha   90.00
_cell.angle_beta   90.00
_cell.angle_gamma   90.00
#
_symmetry.space_group_name_H-M   'P 1'
#
loop_
_entity.id
_entity.type
_entity.pdbx_description
1 polymer ?
#
loop_
_entity_poly.entity_id
_entity_poly.type
_entity_poly.pdbx_seq_one_letter_code
_entity_poly.pdbx_strand_id
1 'polypeptide(L)'
;MTPIEYIDRALALVVDRLARYPGYEVLLSAEKQLQYIRSVLLDRSLDRSALHRLTLGSIAVKEFDETDPELSRALKDAYYVGIRTGRGLKVDLP
;
A
#
# COMPACT_ATOMS: atom_id res chain seq x y z
N MET A 1 -9.20 -6.44 -10.25
CA MET A 1 -8.35 -7.10 -9.23
C MET A 1 -9.11 -7.22 -7.90
N THR A 2 -8.83 -8.24 -7.10
CA THR A 2 -9.32 -8.34 -5.72
C THR A 2 -8.55 -7.36 -4.81
N PRO A 3 -9.07 -7.00 -3.61
CA PRO A 3 -8.36 -6.11 -2.68
C PRO A 3 -6.94 -6.58 -2.36
N ILE A 4 -6.75 -7.90 -2.20
CA ILE A 4 -5.44 -8.48 -1.91
C ILE A 4 -4.49 -8.38 -3.12
N GLU A 5 -4.98 -8.54 -4.34
CA GLU A 5 -4.18 -8.38 -5.57
C GLU A 5 -3.65 -6.94 -5.74
N TYR A 6 -4.41 -5.92 -5.35
CA TYR A 6 -3.91 -4.54 -5.35
C TYR A 6 -2.74 -4.35 -4.37
N ILE A 7 -2.82 -4.97 -3.20
CA ILE A 7 -1.73 -4.93 -2.21
C ILE A 7 -0.51 -5.71 -2.70
N ASP A 8 -0.73 -6.91 -3.24
CA ASP A 8 0.35 -7.76 -3.77
C ASP A 8 1.06 -7.10 -4.96
N ARG A 9 0.31 -6.42 -5.84
CA ARG A 9 0.89 -5.61 -6.92
C ARG A 9 1.78 -4.49 -6.38
N ALA A 10 1.29 -3.72 -5.41
CA ALA A 10 2.07 -2.64 -4.81
C ALA A 10 3.32 -3.17 -4.11
N LEU A 11 3.24 -4.31 -3.41
CA LEU A 11 4.39 -4.98 -2.80
C LEU A 11 5.42 -5.40 -3.84
N ALA A 12 5.00 -6.02 -4.94
CA ALA A 12 5.89 -6.45 -6.00
C ALA A 12 6.69 -5.26 -6.58
N LEU A 13 6.02 -4.12 -6.83
CA LEU A 13 6.68 -2.91 -7.33
C LEU A 13 7.63 -2.31 -6.29
N VAL A 14 7.24 -2.24 -5.01
CA VAL A 14 8.12 -1.74 -3.94
C VAL A 14 9.37 -2.62 -3.80
N VAL A 15 9.23 -3.95 -3.83
CA VAL A 15 10.35 -4.89 -3.74
C VAL A 15 11.28 -4.74 -4.95
N ASP A 16 10.74 -4.61 -6.16
CA ASP A 16 11.52 -4.36 -7.37
C ASP A 16 12.31 -3.04 -7.30
N ARG A 17 11.72 -1.97 -6.74
CA ARG A 17 12.43 -0.71 -6.53
C ARG A 17 13.46 -0.80 -5.42
N LEU A 18 13.19 -1.52 -4.33
CA LEU A 18 14.15 -1.77 -3.24
C LEU A 18 15.35 -2.59 -3.71
N ALA A 19 15.18 -3.50 -4.65
CA ALA A 19 16.29 -4.24 -5.25
C ALA A 19 17.26 -3.31 -6.01
N ARG A 20 16.75 -2.21 -6.59
CA ARG A 20 17.56 -1.19 -7.28
C ARG A 20 18.12 -0.13 -6.34
N TYR A 21 17.39 0.20 -5.29
CA TYR A 21 17.77 1.21 -4.29
C TYR A 21 17.70 0.62 -2.88
N PRO A 22 18.61 -0.29 -2.52
CA PRO A 22 18.61 -0.90 -1.20
C PRO A 22 18.75 0.16 -0.12
N GLY A 23 17.92 0.07 0.93
CA GLY A 23 17.98 1.00 2.07
C GLY A 23 17.22 2.31 1.88
N TYR A 24 16.51 2.52 0.77
CA TYR A 24 15.70 3.72 0.61
C TYR A 24 14.52 3.73 1.60
N GLU A 25 14.62 4.56 2.64
CA GLU A 25 13.73 4.52 3.82
C GLU A 25 12.25 4.68 3.48
N VAL A 26 11.95 5.50 2.46
CA VAL A 26 10.59 5.71 1.96
C VAL A 26 9.99 4.41 1.44
N LEU A 27 10.74 3.65 0.64
CA LEU A 27 10.29 2.36 0.11
C LEU A 27 10.18 1.30 1.21
N LEU A 28 11.11 1.27 2.17
CA LEU A 28 11.04 0.39 3.33
C LEU A 28 9.80 0.68 4.20
N SER A 29 9.45 1.95 4.36
CA SER A 29 8.22 2.36 5.06
C SER A 29 6.97 1.94 4.29
N ALA A 30 6.96 2.14 2.96
CA ALA A 30 5.86 1.70 2.11
C ALA A 30 5.66 0.17 2.17
N GLU A 31 6.75 -0.60 2.10
CA GLU A 31 6.73 -2.06 2.22
C GLU A 31 6.08 -2.52 3.53
N LYS A 32 6.53 -1.98 4.67
CA LYS A 32 5.98 -2.32 6.00
C LYS A 32 4.48 -2.00 6.09
N GLN A 33 4.07 -0.84 5.57
CA GLN A 33 2.67 -0.45 5.56
C GLN A 33 1.82 -1.37 4.68
N LEU A 34 2.31 -1.76 3.50
CA LEU A 34 1.62 -2.69 2.61
C LEU A 34 1.51 -4.09 3.24
N GLN A 35 2.57 -4.60 3.87
CA GLN A 35 2.55 -5.87 4.60
C GLN A 35 1.48 -5.86 5.71
N TYR A 36 1.37 -4.76 6.46
CA TYR A 36 0.32 -4.63 7.47
C TYR A 36 -1.09 -4.67 6.87
N ILE A 37 -1.36 -3.92 5.79
CA ILE A 37 -2.65 -3.96 5.09
C ILE A 37 -2.96 -5.38 4.62
N ARG A 38 -1.97 -6.06 4.05
CA ARG A 38 -2.08 -7.45 3.59
C ARG A 38 -2.48 -8.39 4.72
N SER A 39 -1.82 -8.29 5.87
CA SER A 39 -2.14 -9.11 7.05
C SER A 39 -3.56 -8.87 7.54
N VAL A 40 -4.02 -7.63 7.62
CA VAL A 40 -5.39 -7.30 8.05
C VAL A 40 -6.45 -7.81 7.06
N LEU A 41 -6.13 -7.85 5.76
CA LEU A 41 -7.03 -8.41 4.74
C LEU A 41 -7.18 -9.94 4.88
N LEU A 42 -6.09 -10.63 5.19
CA LEU A 42 -6.05 -12.09 5.35
C LEU A 42 -6.61 -12.54 6.70
N ASP A 43 -6.32 -11.79 7.77
CA ASP A 43 -6.79 -12.06 9.12
C ASP A 43 -7.66 -10.91 9.63
N ARG A 44 -8.97 -11.16 9.64
CA ARG A 44 -9.99 -10.22 10.08
C ARG A 44 -9.98 -9.96 11.58
N SER A 45 -9.29 -10.79 12.38
CA SER A 45 -9.18 -10.65 13.84
C SER A 45 -8.14 -9.61 14.28
N LEU A 46 -7.23 -9.21 13.38
CA LEU A 46 -6.23 -8.19 13.65
C LEU A 46 -6.86 -6.81 13.83
N ASP A 47 -6.25 -6.02 14.72
CA ASP A 47 -6.66 -4.63 14.96
C ASP A 47 -6.49 -3.80 13.69
N ARG A 48 -7.59 -3.19 13.26
CA ARG A 48 -7.69 -2.35 12.06
C ARG A 48 -7.51 -0.87 12.34
N SER A 49 -7.40 -0.47 13.62
CA SER A 49 -7.18 0.91 14.01
C SER A 49 -5.94 1.49 13.31
N ALA A 50 -4.85 0.73 13.18
CA ALA A 50 -3.65 1.28 12.56
C ALA A 50 -3.81 1.61 11.06
N LEU A 51 -4.86 1.13 10.37
CA LEU A 51 -5.14 1.50 8.97
C LEU A 51 -5.42 3.01 8.80
N HIS A 52 -5.93 3.71 9.82
CA HIS A 52 -6.13 5.17 9.75
C HIS A 52 -4.82 5.97 9.97
N ARG A 53 -3.72 5.31 10.35
CA ARG A 53 -2.39 5.93 10.53
C ARG A 53 -1.47 5.74 9.32
N LEU A 54 -1.95 5.11 8.26
CA LEU A 54 -1.17 4.89 7.04
C LEU A 54 -0.80 6.22 6.39
N THR A 55 0.48 6.37 6.05
CA THR A 55 1.01 7.53 5.31
C THR A 55 1.22 7.21 3.83
N LEU A 56 0.87 5.99 3.41
CA LEU A 56 1.07 5.47 2.05
C LEU A 56 0.54 6.40 0.95
N GLY A 57 -0.64 7.00 1.13
CA GLY A 57 -1.18 7.96 0.16
C GLY A 57 -0.35 9.24 0.03
N SER A 58 0.26 9.71 1.13
CA SER A 58 1.18 10.85 1.09
C SER A 58 2.50 10.48 0.42
N ILE A 59 3.04 9.30 0.72
CA ILE A 59 4.26 8.78 0.07
C ILE A 59 4.05 8.71 -1.44
N ALA A 60 2.93 8.13 -1.89
CA ALA A 60 2.62 7.99 -3.31
C ALA A 60 2.67 9.32 -4.08
N VAL A 61 2.05 10.36 -3.52
CA VAL A 61 1.97 11.68 -4.17
C VAL A 61 3.30 12.44 -4.07
N LYS A 62 3.91 12.49 -2.88
CA LYS A 62 5.06 13.37 -2.64
C LYS A 62 6.35 12.84 -3.24
N GLU A 63 6.51 11.52 -3.27
CA GLU A 63 7.79 10.89 -3.59
C GLU A 63 7.82 10.33 -5.02
N PHE A 64 6.66 9.88 -5.53
CA PHE A 64 6.60 9.03 -6.72
C PHE A 64 5.69 9.54 -7.84
N ASP A 65 4.86 10.57 -7.64
CA ASP A 65 3.84 10.94 -8.64
C ASP A 65 4.45 11.40 -9.97
N GLU A 66 5.61 12.07 -9.90
CA GLU A 66 6.34 12.53 -11.08
C GLU A 66 7.45 11.56 -11.51
N THR A 67 8.10 10.90 -10.55
CA THR A 67 9.33 10.12 -10.78
C THR A 67 9.05 8.65 -11.08
N ASP A 68 7.98 8.08 -10.53
CA ASP A 68 7.55 6.71 -10.75
C ASP A 68 6.01 6.60 -10.72
N PRO A 69 5.33 7.08 -11.77
CA PRO A 69 3.87 7.15 -11.81
C PRO A 69 3.18 5.78 -11.65
N GLU A 70 3.85 4.70 -12.08
CA GLU A 70 3.37 3.33 -11.89
C GLU A 70 3.33 2.96 -10.41
N LEU A 71 4.44 3.18 -9.69
CA LEU A 71 4.50 2.94 -8.26
C LEU A 71 3.54 3.86 -7.50
N SER A 72 3.50 5.16 -7.85
CA SER A 72 2.54 6.11 -7.27
C SER A 72 1.11 5.60 -7.38
N ARG A 73 0.71 5.14 -8.58
CA ARG A 73 -0.64 4.60 -8.79
C ARG A 73 -0.92 3.38 -7.92
N ALA A 74 0.00 2.41 -7.89
CA ALA A 74 -0.17 1.21 -7.08
C ALA A 74 -0.27 1.52 -5.57
N LEU A 75 0.53 2.46 -5.07
CA LEU A 75 0.47 2.90 -3.67
C LEU A 75 -0.84 3.64 -3.35
N LYS A 76 -1.37 4.45 -4.28
CA LYS A 76 -2.68 5.10 -4.15
C LYS A 76 -3.82 4.08 -4.08
N ASP A 77 -3.80 3.08 -4.96
CA ASP A 77 -4.81 2.01 -4.99
C ASP A 77 -4.75 1.18 -3.69
N ALA A 78 -3.54 0.81 -3.24
CA ALA A 78 -3.34 0.09 -1.98
C ALA A 78 -3.79 0.91 -0.75
N TYR A 79 -3.51 2.21 -0.73
CA TYR A 79 -3.98 3.10 0.33
C TYR A 79 -5.51 3.16 0.36
N TYR A 80 -6.15 3.27 -0.81
CA TYR A 80 -7.60 3.24 -0.90
C TYR A 80 -8.19 1.91 -0.36
N VAL A 81 -7.60 0.77 -0.72
CA VAL A 81 -7.96 -0.54 -0.16
C VAL A 81 -7.85 -0.55 1.38
N GLY A 82 -6.74 -0.03 1.92
CA GLY A 82 -6.52 0.06 3.37
C GLY A 82 -7.60 0.89 4.07
N ILE A 83 -7.93 2.08 3.54
CA ILE A 83 -8.96 2.96 4.11
C ILE A 83 -10.35 2.31 4.06
N ARG A 84 -10.71 1.68 2.93
CA ARG A 84 -12.01 0.99 2.80
C ARG A 84 -12.12 -0.19 3.75
N THR A 85 -11.07 -0.99 3.87
CA THR A 85 -10.98 -2.13 4.79
C THR A 85 -11.11 -1.70 6.25
N GLY A 86 -10.45 -0.61 6.66
CA GLY A 86 -10.53 -0.07 8.02
C GLY A 86 -11.93 0.44 8.38
N ARG A 87 -12.71 0.87 7.38
CA ARG A 87 -14.09 1.32 7.55
C ARG A 87 -15.13 0.22 7.34
N GLY A 88 -14.71 -1.02 7.06
CA GLY A 88 -15.62 -2.13 6.73
C GLY A 88 -16.40 -1.91 5.42
N LEU A 89 -15.91 -1.04 4.53
CA LEU A 89 -16.55 -0.70 3.27
C LEU A 89 -16.05 -1.60 2.14
N LYS A 90 -16.91 -1.87 1.15
CA LYS A 90 -16.51 -2.57 -0.10
C LYS A 90 -15.39 -1.79 -0.81
N VAL A 91 -14.44 -2.48 -1.41
CA VAL A 91 -13.44 -1.86 -2.31
C VAL A 91 -14.05 -1.80 -3.70
N ASP A 92 -14.03 -0.63 -4.32
CA ASP A 92 -14.48 -0.39 -5.69
C ASP A 92 -13.33 0.29 -6.44
N LEU A 93 -12.56 -0.51 -7.16
CA LEU A 93 -11.41 -0.10 -7.98
C LEU A 93 -11.51 -0.82 -9.33
N PRO A 94 -11.29 -0.12 -10.46
CA PRO A 94 -11.45 -0.66 -11.81
C PRO A 94 -10.46 -1.80 -12.12
#